data_AF-A0A661MVC6-F1
#
_entry.id   AF-A0A661MVC6-F1
#
_cell.length_a   1.000
_cell.length_b   1.000
_cell.length_c   1.000
_cell.angle_alpha   90.00
_cell.angle_beta   90.00
_cell.angle_gamma   90.00
#
_symmetry.space_group_name_H-M   'P 1'
#
loop_
_entity.id
_entity.type
_entity.pdbx_description
1 polymer ?
#
loop_
_entity_poly.entity_id
_entity_poly.type
_entity_poly.pdbx_seq_one_letter_code
_entity_poly.pdbx_strand_id
1 'polypeptide(L)'
;MQFLVVDTDPLELARAVARTGDGPVIEALGGNAADRSFLAIQSTVHLAEPEGALPVLAAIAVGRDPDLAPAAALAALRVAEGLTASSLVGREVSAEDLRGATELFEAAADDETARPDIRQAAHLVVARLRDLS
;
A
#
# COMPACT_ATOMS: atom_id res chain seq x y z
N MET A 1 -8.69 19.57 2.69
CA MET A 1 -7.63 19.82 1.68
C MET A 1 -7.82 18.83 0.57
N GLN A 2 -7.85 19.24 -0.69
CA GLN A 2 -8.16 18.36 -1.82
C GLN A 2 -6.85 17.84 -2.43
N PHE A 3 -6.60 16.54 -2.34
CA PHE A 3 -5.50 15.86 -3.04
C PHE A 3 -5.89 15.77 -4.53
N LEU A 4 -5.29 16.61 -5.37
CA LEU A 4 -5.58 16.67 -6.80
C LEU A 4 -4.25 16.72 -7.53
N VAL A 5 -3.75 15.54 -7.89
CA VAL A 5 -2.55 15.38 -8.71
C VAL A 5 -3.04 15.18 -10.15
N VAL A 6 -2.72 16.15 -11.01
CA VAL A 6 -3.22 16.23 -12.40
C VAL A 6 -2.27 15.55 -13.39
N ASP A 7 -1.06 15.19 -12.96
CA ASP A 7 -0.03 14.65 -13.84
C ASP A 7 0.69 13.43 -13.23
N THR A 8 1.00 12.44 -14.07
CA THR A 8 1.51 11.11 -13.69
C THR A 8 3.05 11.12 -13.59
N ASP A 9 3.65 12.28 -13.31
CA ASP A 9 5.09 12.39 -13.10
C ASP A 9 5.43 11.95 -11.66
N PRO A 10 6.31 10.95 -11.46
CA PRO A 10 6.66 10.46 -10.13
C PRO A 10 7.24 11.53 -9.19
N LEU A 11 7.97 12.52 -9.72
CA LEU A 11 8.53 13.62 -8.94
C LEU A 11 7.46 14.61 -8.49
N GLU A 12 6.49 14.91 -9.35
CA GLU A 12 5.34 15.75 -8.96
C GLU A 12 4.45 15.04 -7.93
N LEU A 13 4.27 13.72 -8.06
CA LEU A 13 3.57 12.90 -7.07
C LEU A 13 4.28 12.96 -5.71
N ALA A 14 5.60 12.73 -5.68
CA ALA A 14 6.40 12.81 -4.46
C ALA A 14 6.33 14.20 -3.81
N ARG A 15 6.40 15.28 -4.61
CA ARG A 15 6.25 16.66 -4.12
C ARG A 15 4.86 16.92 -3.58
N ALA A 16 3.82 16.38 -4.22
CA ALA A 16 2.44 16.52 -3.76
C ALA A 16 2.22 15.84 -2.40
N VAL A 17 2.75 14.63 -2.23
CA VAL A 17 2.72 13.90 -0.95
C VAL A 17 3.48 14.67 0.12
N ALA A 18 4.71 15.10 -0.15
CA ALA A 18 5.52 15.85 0.81
C ALA A 18 4.86 17.16 1.29
N ARG A 19 4.08 17.84 0.44
CA ARG A 19 3.31 19.04 0.81
C ARG A 19 2.04 18.73 1.60
N THR A 20 1.42 17.59 1.32
CA THR A 20 0.10 17.23 1.85
C THR A 20 0.19 16.47 3.17
N GLY A 21 1.25 15.69 3.35
CA GLY A 21 1.40 14.71 4.42
C GLY A 21 0.68 13.39 4.13
N ASP A 22 0.95 12.39 4.96
CA ASP A 22 0.50 11.01 4.74
C ASP A 22 -1.00 10.84 5.00
N GLY A 23 -1.52 11.51 6.04
CA GLY A 23 -2.92 11.39 6.47
C GLY A 23 -3.94 11.57 5.34
N PRO A 24 -3.89 12.67 4.57
CA PRO A 24 -4.83 12.86 3.46
C PRO A 24 -4.67 11.87 2.31
N VAL A 25 -3.49 11.29 2.11
CA VAL A 25 -3.28 10.22 1.11
C VAL A 25 -3.93 8.93 1.61
N ILE A 26 -3.75 8.59 2.89
CA ILE A 26 -4.38 7.43 3.52
C ILE A 26 -5.91 7.57 3.53
N GLU A 27 -6.44 8.77 3.85
CA GLU A 27 -7.88 9.07 3.75
C GLU A 27 -8.40 8.86 2.32
N ALA A 28 -7.62 9.28 1.32
CA ALA A 28 -7.97 9.13 -0.09
C ALA A 28 -8.03 7.65 -0.55
N LEU A 29 -7.25 6.75 0.07
CA LEU A 29 -7.33 5.31 -0.21
C LEU A 29 -8.70 4.72 0.17
N GLY A 30 -9.30 5.20 1.27
CA GLY A 30 -10.61 4.74 1.75
C GLY A 30 -11.82 5.41 1.09
N GLY A 31 -11.59 6.31 0.13
CA GLY A 31 -12.65 7.10 -0.50
C GLY A 31 -13.43 6.36 -1.60
N ASN A 32 -14.63 6.87 -1.90
CA ASN A 32 -15.54 6.30 -2.92
C ASN A 32 -15.25 6.76 -4.37
N ALA A 33 -14.23 7.59 -4.59
CA ALA A 33 -13.91 8.12 -5.92
C ALA A 33 -12.74 7.36 -6.53
N ALA A 34 -13.02 6.45 -7.47
CA ALA A 34 -12.04 5.53 -8.06
C ALA A 34 -10.75 6.21 -8.54
N ASP A 35 -10.85 7.32 -9.28
CA ASP A 35 -9.67 8.07 -9.76
C ASP A 35 -8.79 8.59 -8.62
N ARG A 36 -9.41 9.03 -7.53
CA ARG A 36 -8.70 9.52 -6.35
C ARG A 36 -8.04 8.35 -5.61
N SER A 37 -8.73 7.23 -5.49
CA SER A 37 -8.19 6.02 -4.86
C SER A 37 -7.00 5.49 -5.65
N PHE A 38 -7.06 5.50 -6.99
CA PHE A 38 -5.95 5.06 -7.85
C PHE A 38 -4.71 5.96 -7.69
N LEU A 39 -4.88 7.28 -7.70
CA LEU A 39 -3.76 8.21 -7.44
C LEU A 39 -3.20 8.05 -6.02
N ALA A 40 -4.06 7.85 -5.02
CA ALA A 40 -3.63 7.60 -3.66
C ALA A 40 -2.82 6.30 -3.55
N ILE A 41 -3.25 5.22 -4.22
CA ILE A 41 -2.52 3.94 -4.31
C ILE A 41 -1.13 4.15 -4.91
N GLN A 42 -1.01 4.92 -6.00
CA GLN A 42 0.29 5.18 -6.60
C GLN A 42 1.20 6.03 -5.69
N SER A 43 0.61 6.86 -4.84
CA SER A 43 1.34 7.79 -3.97
C SER A 43 1.93 7.12 -2.73
N THR A 44 1.51 5.90 -2.38
CA THR A 44 1.88 5.26 -1.10
C THR A 44 3.38 5.04 -0.95
N VAL A 45 4.11 4.86 -2.05
CA VAL A 45 5.58 4.70 -2.04
C VAL A 45 6.34 5.98 -1.69
N HIS A 46 5.65 7.13 -1.69
CA HIS A 46 6.23 8.44 -1.40
C HIS A 46 5.84 8.98 -0.01
N LEU A 47 5.09 8.20 0.78
CA LEU A 47 4.73 8.55 2.15
C LEU A 47 5.99 8.62 3.03
N ALA A 48 5.92 9.42 4.09
CA ALA A 48 6.97 9.43 5.11
C ALA A 48 6.98 8.12 5.92
N GLU A 49 5.80 7.57 6.19
CA GLU A 49 5.54 6.33 6.93
C GLU A 49 4.74 5.36 6.03
N PRO A 50 5.37 4.80 4.98
CA PRO A 50 4.66 4.04 3.96
C PRO A 50 4.02 2.75 4.49
N GLU A 51 4.56 2.17 5.57
CA GLU A 51 3.97 1.02 6.25
C GLU A 51 2.54 1.28 6.75
N GLY A 52 2.20 2.53 7.08
CA GLY A 52 0.86 2.90 7.54
C GLY A 52 -0.22 2.71 6.46
N ALA A 53 0.18 2.63 5.19
CA ALA A 53 -0.74 2.36 4.08
C ALA A 53 -1.02 0.85 3.89
N LEU A 54 -0.19 -0.05 4.42
CA LEU A 54 -0.29 -1.49 4.17
C LEU A 54 -1.65 -2.09 4.54
N PRO A 55 -2.27 -1.76 5.70
CA PRO A 55 -3.59 -2.31 6.03
C PRO A 55 -4.67 -1.92 5.03
N VAL A 56 -4.64 -0.67 4.55
CA VAL A 56 -5.64 -0.17 3.60
C VAL A 56 -5.40 -0.76 2.20
N LEU A 57 -4.13 -0.85 1.77
CA LEU A 57 -3.78 -1.50 0.52
C LEU A 57 -4.17 -2.98 0.50
N ALA A 58 -3.99 -3.69 1.62
CA ALA A 58 -4.42 -5.08 1.75
C ALA A 58 -5.94 -5.22 1.57
N ALA A 59 -6.72 -4.35 2.21
CA ALA A 59 -8.18 -4.33 2.07
C ALA A 59 -8.65 -4.04 0.64
N ILE A 60 -7.95 -3.17 -0.11
CA ILE A 60 -8.25 -2.89 -1.51
C ILE A 60 -7.84 -4.07 -2.41
N ALA A 61 -6.69 -4.68 -2.15
CA ALA A 61 -6.17 -5.79 -2.94
C ALA A 61 -7.05 -7.04 -2.90
N VAL A 62 -7.72 -7.31 -1.78
CA VAL A 62 -8.74 -8.39 -1.65
C VAL A 62 -10.12 -7.99 -2.21
N GLY A 63 -10.26 -6.74 -2.65
CA GLY A 63 -11.48 -6.23 -3.27
C GLY A 63 -11.77 -6.85 -4.63
N ARG A 64 -12.94 -6.53 -5.17
CA ARG A 64 -13.41 -7.00 -6.48
C ARG A 64 -13.20 -6.00 -7.61
N ASP A 65 -12.66 -4.83 -7.30
CA ASP A 65 -12.42 -3.79 -8.30
C ASP A 65 -11.28 -4.25 -9.23
N PRO A 66 -11.54 -4.41 -10.54
CA PRO A 66 -10.57 -4.98 -11.46
C PRO A 66 -9.35 -4.08 -11.71
N ASP A 67 -9.46 -2.77 -11.42
CA ASP A 67 -8.42 -1.78 -11.65
C ASP A 67 -7.67 -1.45 -10.34
N LEU A 68 -8.42 -1.25 -9.24
CA LEU A 68 -7.84 -0.88 -7.95
C LEU A 68 -7.17 -2.04 -7.23
N ALA A 69 -7.73 -3.26 -7.29
CA ALA A 69 -7.18 -4.42 -6.59
C ALA A 69 -5.74 -4.77 -7.03
N PRO A 70 -5.44 -4.93 -8.35
CA PRO A 70 -4.07 -5.19 -8.78
C PRO A 70 -3.14 -4.00 -8.53
N ALA A 71 -3.64 -2.76 -8.65
CA ALA A 71 -2.85 -1.58 -8.35
C ALA A 71 -2.44 -1.54 -6.86
N ALA A 72 -3.36 -1.86 -5.95
CA ALA A 72 -3.09 -1.91 -4.52
C ALA A 72 -2.12 -3.03 -4.16
N ALA A 73 -2.27 -4.22 -4.76
CA ALA A 73 -1.34 -5.33 -4.55
C ALA A 73 0.09 -4.97 -4.98
N LEU A 74 0.23 -4.32 -6.15
CA LEU A 74 1.54 -3.86 -6.64
C LEU A 74 2.12 -2.74 -5.77
N ALA A 75 1.29 -1.78 -5.34
CA ALA A 75 1.73 -0.72 -4.45
C ALA A 75 2.18 -1.25 -3.09
N ALA A 76 1.47 -2.23 -2.53
CA ALA A 76 1.85 -2.90 -1.29
C ALA A 76 3.19 -3.62 -1.41
N LEU A 77 3.43 -4.31 -2.54
CA LEU A 77 4.72 -4.93 -2.82
C LEU A 77 5.84 -3.89 -2.84
N ARG A 78 5.67 -2.78 -3.54
CA ARG A 78 6.67 -1.69 -3.59
C ARG A 78 6.94 -1.07 -2.22
N VAL A 79 5.89 -0.89 -1.41
CA VAL A 79 6.04 -0.43 -0.03
C VAL A 79 6.88 -1.45 0.75
N ALA A 80 6.49 -2.72 0.74
CA ALA A 80 7.19 -3.78 1.48
C ALA A 80 8.67 -3.91 1.05
N GLU A 81 8.96 -3.82 -0.25
CA GLU A 81 10.33 -3.83 -0.78
C GLU A 81 11.17 -2.64 -0.29
N GLY A 82 10.53 -1.47 -0.13
CA GLY A 82 11.18 -0.26 0.39
C GLY A 82 11.39 -0.23 1.90
N LEU A 83 10.71 -1.10 2.66
CA LEU A 83 10.89 -1.20 4.11
C LEU A 83 12.21 -1.91 4.46
N THR A 84 12.83 -1.45 5.55
CA THR A 84 14.02 -2.08 6.15
C THR A 84 13.82 -2.22 7.65
N ALA A 85 14.46 -3.22 8.29
CA ALA A 85 14.37 -3.38 9.74
C ALA A 85 14.82 -2.11 10.49
N SER A 86 15.89 -1.45 10.01
CA SER A 86 16.38 -0.20 10.60
C SER A 86 15.39 0.96 10.47
N SER A 87 14.67 1.07 9.34
CA SER A 87 13.66 2.13 9.18
C SER A 87 12.45 1.91 10.06
N LEU A 88 12.02 0.65 10.24
CA LEU A 88 10.91 0.30 11.12
C LEU A 88 11.26 0.58 12.59
N VAL A 89 12.46 0.18 13.03
CA VAL A 89 12.96 0.49 14.38
C VAL A 89 13.02 2.01 14.61
N GLY A 90 13.52 2.77 13.63
CA GLY A 90 13.60 4.23 13.72
C GLY A 90 12.23 4.92 13.80
N ARG A 91 11.17 4.26 13.36
CA ARG A 91 9.78 4.73 13.44
C ARG A 91 8.97 4.04 14.54
N GLU A 92 9.63 3.26 15.39
CA GLU A 92 9.01 2.50 16.49
C GLU A 92 7.88 1.55 16.02
N VAL A 93 7.97 1.07 14.78
CA VAL A 93 7.00 0.11 14.22
C VAL A 93 7.43 -1.31 14.58
N SER A 94 6.53 -2.03 15.23
CA SER A 94 6.72 -3.42 15.64
C SER A 94 6.18 -4.40 14.60
N ALA A 95 6.60 -5.67 14.72
CA ALA A 95 6.00 -6.75 13.93
C ALA A 95 4.49 -6.91 14.19
N GLU A 96 4.02 -6.57 15.39
CA GLU A 96 2.59 -6.62 15.73
C GLU A 96 1.79 -5.57 14.96
N ASP A 97 2.36 -4.39 14.72
CA ASP A 97 1.71 -3.33 13.92
C ASP A 97 1.52 -3.75 12.46
N LEU A 98 2.43 -4.60 11.93
CA LEU A 98 2.36 -5.13 10.57
C LEU A 98 1.52 -6.41 10.46
N ARG A 99 1.17 -7.03 11.60
CA ARG A 99 0.52 -8.35 11.65
C ARG A 99 -0.79 -8.38 10.88
N GLY A 100 -1.66 -7.38 11.09
CA GLY A 100 -2.98 -7.34 10.44
C GLY A 100 -2.89 -7.25 8.91
N ALA A 101 -1.95 -6.46 8.39
CA ALA A 101 -1.70 -6.40 6.94
C ALA A 101 -1.11 -7.72 6.42
N THR A 102 -0.20 -8.34 7.18
CA THR A 102 0.40 -9.64 6.84
C THR A 102 -0.66 -10.72 6.73
N GLU A 103 -1.57 -10.84 7.71
CA GLU A 103 -2.66 -11.83 7.71
C GLU A 103 -3.62 -11.65 6.52
N LEU A 104 -3.92 -10.40 6.13
CA LEU A 104 -4.76 -10.13 4.96
C LEU A 104 -4.07 -10.54 3.65
N PHE A 105 -2.78 -10.29 3.49
CA PHE A 105 -2.05 -10.73 2.30
C PHE A 105 -1.82 -12.25 2.30
N GLU A 106 -1.66 -12.88 3.46
CA GLU A 106 -1.64 -14.35 3.56
C GLU A 106 -2.95 -14.94 3.04
N ALA A 107 -4.09 -14.44 3.51
CA ALA A 107 -5.40 -14.86 3.03
C ALA A 107 -5.56 -14.63 1.51
N ALA A 108 -5.09 -13.49 0.99
CA ALA A 108 -5.15 -13.18 -0.43
C ALA A 108 -4.27 -14.11 -1.29
N ALA A 109 -3.12 -14.52 -0.77
CA ALA A 109 -2.19 -15.42 -1.47
C ALA A 109 -2.77 -16.85 -1.58
N ASP A 110 -3.40 -17.30 -0.50
CA ASP A 110 -4.00 -18.64 -0.37
C ASP A 110 -5.40 -18.74 -1.02
N ASP A 111 -6.04 -17.62 -1.36
CA ASP A 111 -7.32 -17.61 -2.08
C ASP A 111 -7.15 -18.04 -3.54
N GLU A 112 -7.44 -19.32 -3.82
CA GLU A 112 -7.38 -19.89 -5.18
C GLU A 112 -8.34 -19.22 -6.18
N THR A 113 -9.37 -18.51 -5.70
CA THR A 113 -10.33 -17.78 -6.54
C THR A 113 -9.87 -16.37 -6.89
N ALA A 114 -8.88 -15.84 -6.18
CA ALA A 114 -8.29 -14.54 -6.48
C ALA A 114 -7.47 -14.58 -7.78
N ARG A 115 -7.30 -13.40 -8.40
CA ARG A 115 -6.54 -13.29 -9.65
C ARG A 115 -5.08 -13.72 -9.43
N PRO A 116 -4.45 -14.47 -10.36
CA PRO A 116 -3.09 -14.99 -10.19
C PRO A 116 -2.02 -13.91 -9.92
N ASP A 117 -2.16 -12.73 -10.52
CA ASP A 117 -1.26 -11.60 -10.32
C ASP A 117 -1.34 -11.04 -8.88
N ILE A 118 -2.56 -10.88 -8.36
CA ILE A 118 -2.80 -10.46 -6.96
C ILE A 118 -2.23 -11.49 -5.99
N ARG A 119 -2.50 -12.78 -6.23
CA ARG A 119 -1.98 -13.88 -5.38
C ARG A 119 -0.45 -13.88 -5.34
N GLN A 120 0.19 -13.73 -6.51
CA GLN A 120 1.64 -13.68 -6.60
C GLN A 120 2.21 -12.47 -5.86
N ALA A 121 1.64 -11.29 -6.05
CA ALA A 121 2.05 -10.09 -5.32
C ALA A 121 1.88 -10.27 -3.81
N ALA A 122 0.77 -10.85 -3.37
CA ALA A 122 0.49 -11.13 -1.96
C ALA A 122 1.52 -12.09 -1.35
N HIS A 123 1.89 -13.18 -2.03
CA HIS A 123 2.97 -14.07 -1.59
C HIS A 123 4.31 -13.32 -1.38
N LEU A 124 4.65 -12.42 -2.30
CA LEU A 124 5.88 -11.64 -2.21
C LEU A 124 5.85 -10.61 -1.07
N VAL A 125 4.71 -9.95 -0.87
CA VAL A 125 4.49 -9.04 0.28
C VAL A 125 4.67 -9.81 1.59
N VAL A 126 4.02 -10.96 1.75
CA VAL A 126 4.11 -11.77 2.98
C VAL A 126 5.55 -12.21 3.24
N ALA A 127 6.24 -12.73 2.22
CA ALA A 127 7.65 -13.10 2.36
C ALA A 127 8.49 -11.91 2.83
N ARG A 128 8.27 -10.74 2.23
CA ARG A 128 9.02 -9.54 2.57
C ARG A 128 8.74 -9.01 3.98
N LEU A 129 7.48 -9.02 4.42
CA LEU A 129 7.11 -8.58 5.76
C LEU A 129 7.65 -9.54 6.84
N ARG A 130 7.65 -10.85 6.57
CA ARG A 130 8.24 -11.86 7.47
C ARG A 130 9.76 -11.76 7.59
N ASP A 131 10.45 -11.31 6.55
CA ASP A 131 11.90 -11.03 6.61
C ASP A 131 12.25 -9.81 7.47
N LEU A 132 11.26 -8.98 7.81
CA LEU A 132 11.42 -7.73 8.58
C LEU A 132 11.07 -7.89 10.06
N SER A 133 10.37 -8.97 10.43
CA SER A 133 9.94 -9.34 11.79
C SER A 133 10.92 -10.28 12.47
#